data_AF-A0A447RXD1-F1
#
_entry.id   AF-A0A447RXD1-F1
#
_cell.length_a   1.000
_cell.length_b   1.000
_cell.length_c   1.000
_cell.angle_alpha   90.00
_cell.angle_beta   90.00
_cell.angle_gamma   90.00
#
_symmetry.space_group_name_H-M   'P 1'
#
loop_
_entity.id
_entity.type
_entity.pdbx_description
1 polymer ?
#
loop_
_entity_poly.entity_id
_entity_poly.type
_entity_poly.pdbx_seq_one_letter_code
_entity_poly.pdbx_strand_id
1 'polypeptide(L)' 'MINNSIERLTTRVLTAIDSFKGYSHAIVIGGGAPLVATPFVNGWVCARIVSWWLKEPQFALVRGLKIIG' A
#
# COMPACT_ATOMS: atom_id res chain seq x y z
N MET A 1 1.71 -19.66 11.37
CA MET A 1 1.18 -18.49 12.12
C MET A 1 1.40 -17.16 11.39
N ILE A 2 2.59 -16.85 10.87
CA ILE A 2 2.87 -15.59 10.17
C ILE A 2 2.01 -15.42 8.90
N ASN A 3 1.89 -16.47 8.09
CA ASN A 3 1.09 -16.41 6.84
C ASN A 3 -0.38 -16.04 7.09
N ASN A 4 -1.05 -16.66 8.08
CA ASN A 4 -2.42 -16.29 8.45
C ASN A 4 -2.54 -14.82 8.90
N SER A 5 -1.49 -14.28 9.53
CA SER A 5 -1.50 -12.88 9.97
C SER A 5 -1.37 -11.92 8.79
N ILE A 6 -0.53 -12.25 7.81
CA ILE A 6 -0.39 -11.50 6.54
C ILE A 6 -1.67 -11.58 5.72
N GLU A 7 -2.28 -12.76 5.63
CA GLU A 7 -3.55 -12.97 4.95
C GLU A 7 -4.65 -12.12 5.58
N ARG A 8 -4.79 -12.16 6.92
CA ARG A 8 -5.77 -11.34 7.64
C ARG A 8 -5.52 -9.85 7.45
N LEU A 9 -4.26 -9.40 7.43
CA LEU A 9 -3.92 -8.01 7.14
C LEU A 9 -4.33 -7.64 5.71
N THR A 10 -4.02 -8.49 4.74
CA THR A 10 -4.33 -8.30 3.33
C THR A 10 -5.85 -8.19 3.11
N THR A 11 -6.62 -9.12 3.67
CA THR A 11 -8.09 -9.09 3.58
C THR A 11 -8.65 -7.78 4.15
N ARG A 12 -8.18 -7.34 5.32
CA ARG A 12 -8.64 -6.08 5.92
C ARG A 12 -8.33 -4.87 5.05
N VAL A 13 -7.14 -4.82 4.43
CA VAL A 13 -6.75 -3.73 3.52
C VAL A 13 -7.65 -3.73 2.28
N LEU A 14 -7.88 -4.89 1.67
CA LEU A 14 -8.74 -5.00 0.48
C LEU A 14 -10.19 -4.59 0.81
N THR A 15 -10.77 -5.11 1.89
CA THR A 15 -12.12 -4.75 2.33
C THR A 15 -12.26 -3.26 2.66
N ALA A 16 -11.24 -2.66 3.28
CA ALA A 16 -11.26 -1.23 3.56
C ALA A 16 -11.24 -0.42 2.27
N ILE A 17 -10.40 -0.79 1.29
CA ILE A 17 -10.27 -0.03 0.05
C ILE A 17 -11.50 -0.17 -0.83
N ASP A 18 -12.20 -1.30 -0.78
CA ASP A 18 -13.50 -1.50 -1.44
C ASP A 18 -14.55 -0.44 -1.03
N SER A 19 -14.43 0.13 0.18
CA SER A 19 -15.34 1.18 0.65
C SER A 19 -15.06 2.56 0.04
N PHE A 20 -13.89 2.78 -0.57
CA PHE A 20 -13.55 4.03 -1.24
C PHE A 20 -13.80 3.91 -2.74
N LYS A 21 -14.28 4.99 -3.38
CA LYS A 21 -14.58 5.03 -4.82
C LYS A 21 -14.03 6.31 -5.45
N GLY A 22 -13.81 6.28 -6.77
CA GLY A 22 -13.44 7.46 -7.55
C GLY A 22 -11.96 7.87 -7.48
N TYR A 23 -11.08 7.10 -6.84
CA TYR A 23 -9.65 7.36 -6.88
C TYR A 23 -9.06 6.99 -8.25
N SER A 24 -8.22 7.87 -8.79
CA SER A 24 -7.47 7.62 -10.03
C SER A 24 -6.12 6.94 -9.77
N HIS A 25 -5.58 7.11 -8.56
CA HIS A 25 -4.25 6.65 -8.15
C HIS A 25 -4.30 6.21 -6.69
N ALA A 26 -3.51 5.21 -6.32
CA ALA A 26 -3.41 4.75 -4.94
C ALA A 26 -1.97 4.45 -4.55
N ILE A 27 -1.54 4.90 -3.36
CA ILE A 27 -0.20 4.74 -2.81
C ILE A 27 -0.19 3.91 -1.53
N VAL A 28 0.72 2.94 -1.46
CA VAL A 28 0.97 2.13 -0.25
C VAL A 28 2.33 2.52 0.31
N ILE A 29 2.36 3.00 1.57
CA ILE A 29 3.57 3.42 2.28
C ILE A 29 3.64 2.79 3.67
N GLY A 30 4.72 3.05 4.41
CA GLY A 30 4.94 2.54 5.75
C GLY A 30 5.63 1.17 5.77
N GLY A 31 6.05 0.73 6.95
CA GLY A 31 6.82 -0.52 7.10
C GLY A 31 6.06 -1.80 6.71
N GLY A 32 4.73 -1.77 6.72
CA GLY A 32 3.88 -2.87 6.29
C GLY A 32 3.64 -2.94 4.77
N ALA A 33 4.07 -1.92 4.00
CA ALA A 33 3.81 -1.86 2.57
C ALA A 33 4.29 -3.10 1.79
N PRO A 34 5.49 -3.68 2.04
CA PRO A 34 5.95 -4.87 1.32
C PRO A 34 5.05 -6.10 1.51
N LEU A 35 4.26 -6.15 2.59
CA LEU A 35 3.38 -7.28 2.89
C LEU A 35 2.07 -7.26 2.11
N VAL A 36 1.62 -6.07 1.67
CA VAL A 36 0.28 -5.89 1.09
C VAL A 36 0.31 -5.31 -0.32
N ALA A 37 1.45 -4.77 -0.78
CA ALA A 37 1.56 -4.12 -2.09
C ALA A 37 1.23 -5.07 -3.25
N THR A 38 1.74 -6.31 -3.25
CA THR A 38 1.50 -7.26 -4.35
C THR A 38 0.03 -7.67 -4.47
N PRO A 39 -0.65 -8.14 -3.41
CA PRO A 39 -2.09 -8.39 -3.47
C PRO A 39 -2.91 -7.15 -3.84
N PHE A 40 -2.50 -5.98 -3.35
CA PHE A 40 -3.17 -4.72 -3.65
C PHE A 40 -3.09 -4.35 -5.15
N VAL A 41 -1.90 -4.46 -5.76
CA VAL A 41 -1.71 -4.17 -7.18
C VAL A 41 -2.44 -5.19 -8.07
N ASN A 42 -2.42 -6.47 -7.69
CA ASN A 42 -3.05 -7.52 -8.46
C ASN A 42 -4.59 -7.45 -8.44
N GLY A 43 -5.18 -6.93 -7.37
CA GLY A 43 -6.63 -6.78 -7.23
C GLY A 43 -7.21 -5.54 -7.91
N TRP A 44 -6.39 -4.56 -8.31
CA TRP A 44 -6.88 -3.22 -8.67
C TRP A 44 -6.12 -2.58 -9.84
N VAL A 45 -6.84 -2.23 -10.91
CA VAL A 45 -6.27 -1.64 -12.14
C VAL A 45 -5.62 -0.27 -11.89
N CYS A 46 -6.17 0.56 -10.98
CA CYS A 46 -5.62 1.87 -10.62
C CYS A 46 -4.46 1.81 -9.60
N ALA A 47 -4.12 0.63 -9.06
CA ALA A 47 -3.01 0.46 -8.12
C ALA A 47 -1.63 0.34 -8.81
N ARG A 48 -1.61 0.37 -10.15
CA ARG A 48 -0.42 0.14 -10.99
C ARG A 48 0.77 1.08 -10.72
N ILE A 49 0.60 2.14 -9.94
CA ILE A 49 1.58 3.24 -9.91
C ILE A 49 2.57 3.18 -8.73
N VAL A 50 2.40 2.29 -7.73
CA VAL A 50 3.12 2.51 -6.45
C VAL A 50 4.06 1.41 -5.99
N SER A 51 4.01 0.22 -6.58
CA SER A 51 4.95 -0.85 -6.20
C SER A 51 6.43 -0.51 -6.49
N TRP A 52 6.72 0.36 -7.47
CA TRP A 52 8.09 0.57 -7.97
C TRP A 52 8.87 1.72 -7.32
N TRP A 53 8.23 2.62 -6.56
CA TRP A 53 8.84 3.92 -6.23
C TRP A 53 9.47 4.05 -4.85
N LEU A 54 9.29 3.07 -3.94
CA LEU A 54 9.84 3.17 -2.59
C LEU A 54 10.64 1.93 -2.27
N LYS A 55 11.96 1.97 -2.54
CA LYS A 55 12.94 1.01 -2.00
C LYS A 55 12.85 0.90 -0.47
N GLU A 56 12.36 1.95 0.19
CA GLU A 56 12.22 2.06 1.64
C GLU A 56 10.88 2.72 2.01
N PRO A 57 9.75 1.98 1.90
CA PRO A 57 8.42 2.55 2.09
C PRO A 57 8.18 3.05 3.53
N GLN A 58 8.93 2.55 4.51
CA GLN A 58 8.90 3.02 5.89
C GLN A 58 9.34 4.48 6.05
N PHE A 59 10.15 5.00 5.13
CA PHE A 59 10.63 6.39 5.17
C PHE A 59 9.84 7.33 4.26
N ALA A 60 8.82 6.85 3.55
CA ALA A 60 8.07 7.67 2.60
C ALA A 60 7.48 8.93 3.26
N LEU A 61 6.94 8.80 4.47
CA LEU A 61 6.36 9.92 5.23
C LEU A 61 7.42 10.98 5.56
N VAL A 62 8.51 10.59 6.24
CA VAL A 62 9.56 11.53 6.66
C VAL A 62 10.28 12.17 5.47
N ARG A 63 10.43 11.44 4.36
CA ARG A 63 10.97 11.98 3.11
C ARG A 63 10.02 13.00 2.47
N GLY A 64 8.73 12.71 2.44
CA GLY A 64 7.71 13.65 1.96
C GLY A 64 7.74 14.94 2.75
N LEU A 65 7.76 14.85 4.09
CA LEU A 65 7.87 16.02 4.98
C LEU A 65 9.14 16.83 4.68
N LYS A 66 10.29 16.16 4.57
CA LYS A 66 11.57 16.83 4.24
C LYS A 66 11.53 17.57 2.89
N ILE A 67 10.79 17.07 1.90
CA ILE A 67 10.68 17.69 0.58
C ILE A 67 9.75 18.92 0.62
N ILE A 68 8.72 18.90 1.48
CA ILE A 68 7.79 20.03 1.64
C ILE A 68 8.47 21.21 2.33
N GLY A 69 9.39 20.95 3.27
CA GLY A 69 10.05 21.97 4.10
C GLY A 69 9.41 22.06 5.47
#